data_AF-A0A9C9KWW8-F1
#
_entry.id   AF-A0A9C9KWW8-F1
#
_cell.length_a   1.000
_cell.length_b   1.000
_cell.length_c   1.000
_cell.angle_alpha   90.00
_cell.angle_beta   90.00
_cell.angle_gamma   90.00
#
_symmetry.space_group_name_H-M   'P 1'
#
loop_
_entity.id
_entity.type
_entity.pdbx_description
1 polymer ?
#
loop_
_entity_poly.entity_id
_entity_poly.type
_entity_poly.pdbx_seq_one_letter_code
_entity_poly.pdbx_strand_id
1 'polypeptide(L)'
;MIRCQNCDMNYDEEEYGFCPYCGHVPEGEPDSEEESLSSGKETTPVETAPGKDKKTVKGKLKYVFIGLALVIAGAALFLAFFSSGEAGVTVPDQYSTIQEAIDAAEDGDEIVVQVGVYRENIDFRGKDIILRSTDPDDPKVVSETIIDGGGSGTVVSFRSGETEGAVLNGFTIT
;
A
#
# COMPACT_ATOMS: atom_id res chain seq x y z
N MET A 1 25.21 -8.69 15.94
CA MET A 1 25.55 -8.42 14.52
C MET A 1 25.51 -9.68 13.68
N ILE A 2 24.57 -9.72 12.74
CA ILE A 2 24.37 -10.73 11.70
C ILE A 2 24.68 -10.11 10.34
N ARG A 3 25.33 -10.89 9.47
CA ARG A 3 25.62 -10.49 8.09
C ARG A 3 24.53 -11.02 7.17
N CYS A 4 23.81 -10.13 6.49
CA CYS A 4 22.75 -10.52 5.56
C CYS A 4 23.37 -11.17 4.31
N GLN A 5 22.94 -12.38 3.95
CA GLN A 5 23.44 -13.08 2.75
C GLN A 5 22.92 -12.49 1.43
N ASN A 6 21.87 -11.67 1.47
CA ASN A 6 21.27 -11.07 0.28
C ASN A 6 21.92 -9.73 -0.11
N CYS A 7 22.35 -8.92 0.87
CA CYS A 7 22.96 -7.60 0.63
C CYS A 7 24.35 -7.41 1.24
N ASP A 8 24.89 -8.44 1.89
CA ASP A 8 26.23 -8.50 2.47
C ASP A 8 26.55 -7.48 3.58
N MET A 9 25.52 -6.82 4.11
CA MET A 9 25.62 -5.82 5.19
C MET A 9 25.46 -6.45 6.58
N ASN A 10 26.14 -5.88 7.58
CA ASN A 10 25.99 -6.28 8.98
C ASN A 10 24.88 -5.47 9.68
N TYR A 11 24.03 -6.13 10.45
CA TYR A 11 22.95 -5.49 11.24
C TYR A 11 22.71 -6.24 12.56
N ASP A 12 22.05 -5.63 13.53
CA ASP A 12 21.72 -6.26 14.82
C ASP A 12 20.31 -6.88 14.79
N GLU A 13 20.23 -8.21 14.90
CA GLU A 13 18.98 -8.97 14.77
C GLU A 13 18.00 -8.73 15.94
N GLU A 14 18.53 -8.46 17.14
CA GLU A 14 17.71 -8.24 18.35
C GLU A 14 16.86 -6.95 18.29
N GLU A 15 17.18 -6.02 17.38
CA GLU A 15 16.48 -4.74 17.25
C GLU A 15 15.42 -4.74 16.14
N TYR A 16 15.62 -5.52 15.07
CA TYR A 16 14.80 -5.38 13.85
C TYR A 16 14.12 -6.68 13.36
N GLY A 17 14.54 -7.87 13.80
CA GLY A 17 13.98 -9.16 13.36
C GLY A 17 14.06 -9.43 11.84
N PHE A 18 14.71 -8.54 11.09
CA PHE A 18 14.71 -8.44 9.64
C PHE A 18 15.85 -7.53 9.16
N CYS A 19 16.38 -7.75 7.95
CA CYS A 19 17.43 -6.88 7.41
C CYS A 19 16.86 -5.54 6.91
N PRO A 20 17.22 -4.38 7.52
CA PRO A 20 16.66 -3.07 7.17
C PRO A 20 17.13 -2.54 5.82
N TYR A 21 18.22 -3.09 5.27
CA TYR A 21 18.80 -2.63 4.01
C TYR A 21 18.18 -3.26 2.77
N CYS A 22 17.67 -4.49 2.87
CA CYS A 22 17.29 -5.27 1.69
C CYS A 22 15.94 -5.96 1.80
N GLY A 23 15.25 -5.83 2.92
CA GLY A 23 13.91 -6.36 2.97
C GLY A 23 13.84 -7.89 3.16
N HIS A 24 14.89 -8.55 3.67
CA HIS A 24 14.92 -10.02 3.77
C HIS A 24 14.73 -10.54 5.20
N VAL A 25 13.71 -11.39 5.42
CA VAL A 25 13.48 -12.15 6.67
C VAL A 25 14.23 -13.47 6.53
N PRO A 26 15.06 -13.89 7.50
CA PRO A 26 15.63 -15.23 7.48
C PRO A 26 14.50 -16.27 7.55
N GLU A 27 14.42 -17.15 6.54
CA GLU A 27 13.41 -18.20 6.48
C GLU A 27 13.57 -19.16 7.66
N GLY A 28 12.59 -19.18 8.56
CA GLY A 28 12.43 -20.23 9.56
C GLY A 28 12.09 -21.56 8.89
N GLU A 29 12.68 -22.64 9.38
CA GLU A 29 12.47 -24.01 8.88
C GLU A 29 10.96 -24.33 8.77
N PRO A 30 10.49 -24.84 7.63
CA PRO A 30 9.09 -25.22 7.47
C PRO A 30 8.83 -26.54 8.19
N ASP A 31 7.99 -26.47 9.23
CA ASP A 31 7.40 -27.64 9.87
C ASP A 31 6.59 -28.44 8.84
N SER A 32 7.09 -29.64 8.56
CA SER A 32 6.47 -30.66 7.74
C SER A 32 5.19 -31.18 8.38
N GLU A 33 4.02 -31.04 7.73
CA GLU A 33 2.98 -32.08 7.72
C GLU A 33 2.22 -32.03 6.38
N GLU A 34 2.42 -33.09 5.58
CA GLU A 34 1.63 -33.42 4.39
C GLU A 34 0.33 -34.14 4.79
N GLU A 35 -0.73 -34.04 3.98
CA GLU A 35 -1.66 -35.14 3.63
C GLU A 35 -2.72 -34.59 2.64
N SER A 36 -2.65 -34.85 1.33
CA SER A 36 -2.97 -36.05 0.54
C SER A 36 -4.46 -36.21 0.12
N LEU A 37 -4.66 -36.06 -1.20
CA LEU A 37 -5.50 -36.78 -2.17
C LEU A 37 -6.95 -37.29 -1.88
N SER A 38 -7.80 -37.05 -2.90
CA SER A 38 -8.65 -38.03 -3.62
C SER A 38 -10.18 -37.94 -3.50
N SER A 39 -10.79 -37.48 -4.60
CA SER A 39 -11.87 -38.11 -5.41
C SER A 39 -12.66 -39.30 -4.82
N GLY A 40 -14.00 -39.26 -4.94
CA GLY A 40 -14.87 -40.43 -4.71
C GLY A 40 -16.36 -40.15 -4.87
N LYS A 41 -17.04 -41.00 -5.65
CA LYS A 41 -18.35 -40.83 -6.30
C LYS A 41 -19.51 -41.52 -5.55
N GLU A 42 -20.69 -40.88 -5.53
CA GLU A 42 -22.07 -41.39 -5.67
C GLU A 42 -22.55 -42.64 -4.89
N THR A 43 -23.70 -42.52 -4.19
CA THR A 43 -24.95 -43.32 -4.38
C THR A 43 -25.97 -43.10 -3.24
N THR A 44 -27.25 -42.98 -3.61
CA THR A 44 -28.48 -43.06 -2.79
C THR A 44 -28.83 -44.53 -2.44
N PRO A 45 -29.96 -44.91 -1.77
CA PRO A 45 -30.99 -44.22 -0.96
C PRO A 45 -31.22 -44.91 0.43
N VAL A 46 -32.19 -44.47 1.26
CA VAL A 46 -33.11 -45.31 2.08
C VAL A 46 -34.09 -44.44 2.90
N GLU A 47 -35.39 -44.76 2.79
CA GLU A 47 -36.55 -44.28 3.57
C GLU A 47 -36.35 -44.42 5.10
N THR A 48 -37.02 -43.67 5.99
CA THR A 48 -38.48 -43.68 6.22
C THR A 48 -38.92 -42.56 7.20
N ALA A 49 -40.18 -42.12 7.06
CA ALA A 49 -40.99 -41.16 7.82
C ALA A 49 -41.07 -41.42 9.37
N PRO A 50 -41.72 -40.59 10.24
CA PRO A 50 -42.78 -39.61 9.95
C PRO A 50 -42.83 -38.28 10.75
N GLY A 51 -43.51 -37.30 10.13
CA GLY A 51 -44.53 -36.44 10.74
C GLY A 51 -44.18 -35.55 11.94
N LYS A 52 -44.26 -34.23 11.72
CA LYS A 52 -45.10 -33.30 12.52
C LYS A 52 -45.13 -31.89 11.91
N ASP A 53 -46.35 -31.48 11.58
CA ASP A 53 -46.94 -30.16 11.79
C ASP A 53 -46.35 -28.96 11.01
N LYS A 54 -46.89 -28.76 9.80
CA LYS A 54 -46.75 -27.53 9.02
C LYS A 54 -47.51 -26.38 9.69
N LYS A 55 -46.93 -25.72 10.70
CA LYS A 55 -47.37 -24.38 11.09
C LYS A 55 -46.75 -23.37 10.13
N THR A 56 -47.54 -23.06 9.12
CA THR A 56 -47.28 -22.06 8.10
C THR A 56 -47.10 -20.69 8.76
N VAL A 57 -45.85 -20.26 8.96
CA VAL A 57 -45.50 -18.87 9.30
C VAL A 57 -45.57 -18.03 8.02
N LYS A 58 -46.80 -17.82 7.52
CA LYS A 58 -47.12 -16.85 6.46
C LYS A 58 -46.96 -15.45 7.07
N GLY A 59 -45.81 -14.81 6.89
CA GLY A 59 -45.75 -13.36 7.12
C GLY A 59 -44.39 -12.72 7.39
N LYS A 60 -43.37 -13.47 7.85
CA LYS A 60 -42.07 -12.88 8.19
C LYS A 60 -40.91 -13.35 7.30
N LEU A 61 -41.09 -14.44 6.57
CA LEU A 61 -40.04 -15.06 5.76
C LEU A 61 -39.70 -14.26 4.48
N LYS A 62 -40.67 -13.52 3.91
CA LYS A 62 -40.43 -12.65 2.75
C LYS A 62 -39.43 -11.52 3.06
N TYR A 63 -39.50 -10.95 4.26
CA TYR A 63 -38.60 -9.88 4.70
C TYR A 63 -37.22 -10.38 5.13
N VAL A 64 -37.09 -11.66 5.50
CA VAL A 64 -35.79 -12.28 5.78
C VAL A 64 -35.00 -12.47 4.48
N PHE A 65 -35.65 -12.90 3.39
CA PHE A 65 -35.00 -13.03 2.08
C PHE A 65 -34.72 -11.67 1.41
N ILE A 66 -35.64 -10.71 1.53
CA ILE A 66 -35.42 -9.33 1.06
C ILE A 66 -34.32 -8.65 1.88
N GLY A 67 -34.34 -8.82 3.21
CA GLY A 67 -33.31 -8.31 4.10
C GLY A 67 -31.94 -8.93 3.83
N LEU A 68 -31.87 -10.25 3.63
CA LEU A 68 -30.63 -10.95 3.27
C LEU A 68 -30.10 -10.51 1.90
N ALA A 69 -30.97 -10.33 0.91
CA ALA A 69 -30.58 -9.81 -0.40
C ALA A 69 -30.10 -8.35 -0.35
N LEU A 70 -30.68 -7.50 0.50
CA LEU A 70 -30.23 -6.12 0.72
C LEU A 70 -28.93 -6.03 1.51
N VAL A 71 -28.70 -6.94 2.46
CA VAL A 71 -27.41 -7.04 3.17
C VAL A 71 -26.32 -7.53 2.23
N ILE A 72 -26.61 -8.49 1.36
CA ILE A 72 -25.65 -8.99 0.35
C ILE A 72 -25.38 -7.93 -0.74
N ALA A 73 -26.42 -7.25 -1.23
CA ALA A 73 -26.25 -6.16 -2.20
C ALA A 73 -25.53 -4.96 -1.59
N GLY A 74 -25.83 -4.63 -0.32
CA GLY A 74 -25.12 -3.60 0.44
C GLY A 74 -23.66 -3.97 0.72
N ALA A 75 -23.37 -5.23 1.05
CA ALA A 75 -22.00 -5.72 1.22
C ALA A 75 -21.23 -5.75 -0.11
N ALA A 76 -21.85 -6.13 -1.23
CA ALA A 76 -21.23 -6.05 -2.55
C ALA A 76 -20.96 -4.60 -2.98
N LEU A 77 -21.84 -3.66 -2.61
CA LEU A 77 -21.65 -2.23 -2.85
C LEU A 77 -20.58 -1.62 -1.92
N PHE A 78 -20.44 -2.16 -0.71
CA PHE A 78 -19.41 -1.77 0.26
C PHE A 78 -18.03 -2.31 -0.11
N LEU A 79 -17.95 -3.53 -0.67
CA LEU A 79 -16.71 -4.12 -1.19
C LEU A 79 -16.18 -3.43 -2.45
N ALA A 80 -17.03 -2.71 -3.19
CA ALA A 80 -16.62 -1.88 -4.32
C ALA A 80 -16.03 -0.52 -3.90
N PHE A 81 -16.04 -0.20 -2.59
CA PHE A 81 -15.51 1.05 -2.04
C PHE A 81 -14.18 0.87 -1.32
N PHE A 82 -13.56 -0.31 -1.40
CA PHE A 82 -12.16 -0.48 -1.03
C PHE A 82 -11.30 0.18 -2.12
N SER A 83 -11.14 1.50 -2.02
CA SER A 83 -10.03 2.20 -2.65
C SER A 83 -8.76 1.57 -2.07
N SER A 84 -8.00 0.88 -2.91
CA SER A 84 -6.66 0.43 -2.57
C SER A 84 -5.86 1.69 -2.25
N GLY A 85 -5.56 1.90 -0.97
CA GLY A 85 -4.72 3.01 -0.51
C GLY A 85 -3.39 3.01 -1.23
N GLU A 86 -2.96 4.23 -1.56
CA GLU A 86 -1.79 4.63 -2.34
C GLU A 86 -0.60 3.67 -2.22
N ALA A 87 -0.23 3.06 -3.35
CA ALA A 87 1.17 2.71 -3.56
C ALA A 87 1.91 4.03 -3.77
N GLY A 88 2.36 4.64 -2.67
CA GLY A 88 3.10 5.91 -2.70
C GLY A 88 4.25 5.82 -3.71
N VAL A 89 4.36 6.81 -4.58
CA VAL A 89 5.36 6.84 -5.64
C VAL A 89 6.74 6.99 -5.02
N THR A 90 7.65 6.03 -5.21
CA THR A 90 8.98 6.08 -4.61
C THR A 90 10.07 6.51 -5.59
N VAL A 91 10.89 7.45 -5.16
CA VAL A 91 12.11 7.89 -5.85
C VAL A 91 13.33 7.47 -5.01
N PRO A 92 14.33 6.77 -5.56
CA PRO A 92 14.53 6.50 -6.99
C PRO A 92 13.98 5.15 -7.52
N ASP A 93 13.23 4.37 -6.73
CA ASP A 93 12.90 2.98 -7.08
C ASP A 93 12.00 2.88 -8.33
N GLN A 94 10.92 3.65 -8.38
CA GLN A 94 9.96 3.64 -9.51
C GLN A 94 10.33 4.65 -10.59
N TYR A 95 10.88 5.80 -10.17
CA TYR A 95 11.29 6.88 -11.06
C TYR A 95 12.71 7.30 -10.72
N SER A 96 13.52 7.52 -11.75
CA SER A 96 14.94 7.84 -11.56
C SER A 96 15.19 9.26 -11.06
N THR A 97 14.19 10.13 -11.19
CA THR A 97 14.25 11.56 -10.87
C THR A 97 12.96 12.01 -10.19
N ILE A 98 13.03 13.12 -9.44
CA ILE A 98 11.85 13.66 -8.78
C ILE A 98 10.89 14.25 -9.81
N GLN A 99 11.40 14.92 -10.86
CA GLN A 99 10.52 15.52 -11.87
C GLN A 99 9.72 14.47 -12.65
N GLU A 100 10.31 13.31 -12.97
CA GLU A 100 9.58 12.22 -13.63
C GLU A 100 8.44 11.69 -12.76
N ALA A 101 8.66 11.58 -11.45
CA ALA A 101 7.62 11.17 -10.51
C ALA A 101 6.46 12.18 -10.47
N ILE A 102 6.76 13.49 -10.44
CA ILE A 102 5.74 14.55 -10.49
C ILE A 102 4.98 14.54 -11.82
N ASP A 103 5.69 14.36 -12.93
CA ASP A 103 5.07 14.33 -14.26
C ASP A 103 4.09 13.14 -14.40
N ALA A 104 4.35 12.02 -13.71
CA ALA A 104 3.51 10.84 -13.70
C ALA A 104 2.38 10.86 -12.65
N ALA A 105 2.52 11.64 -11.58
CA ALA A 105 1.54 11.73 -10.50
C ALA A 105 0.23 12.44 -10.92
N GLU A 106 -0.87 12.07 -10.28
CA GLU A 106 -2.17 12.73 -10.34
C GLU A 106 -2.42 13.57 -9.08
N ASP A 107 -3.42 14.45 -9.12
CA ASP A 107 -3.76 15.28 -7.95
C ASP A 107 -4.21 14.39 -6.78
N GLY A 108 -3.64 14.66 -5.60
CA GLY A 108 -3.85 13.89 -4.38
C GLY A 108 -2.80 12.80 -4.14
N ASP A 109 -1.90 12.52 -5.10
CA ASP A 109 -0.86 11.52 -4.93
C ASP A 109 0.25 11.97 -3.98
N GLU A 110 0.83 10.99 -3.30
CA GLU A 110 2.03 11.14 -2.49
C GLU A 110 3.28 10.55 -3.17
N ILE A 111 4.33 11.36 -3.26
CA ILE A 111 5.67 10.99 -3.72
C ILE A 111 6.61 10.95 -2.51
N VAL A 112 7.23 9.80 -2.27
CA VAL A 112 8.19 9.55 -1.20
C VAL A 112 9.60 9.45 -1.78
N VAL A 113 10.47 10.35 -1.33
CA VAL A 113 11.85 10.45 -1.81
C VAL A 113 12.82 9.92 -0.77
N GLN A 114 13.65 8.95 -1.16
CA GLN A 114 14.72 8.42 -0.32
C GLN A 114 15.85 9.44 -0.13
N VAL A 115 16.63 9.28 0.94
CA VAL A 115 17.84 10.10 1.19
C VAL A 115 18.79 10.08 -0.02
N GLY A 116 19.32 11.25 -0.37
CA GLY A 116 20.12 11.41 -1.59
C GLY A 116 20.24 12.87 -2.03
N VAL A 117 21.12 13.10 -3.02
CA VAL A 117 21.30 14.41 -3.65
C VAL A 117 20.70 14.38 -5.05
N TYR A 118 19.62 15.12 -5.23
CA TYR A 118 18.85 15.21 -6.46
C TYR A 118 19.19 16.54 -7.15
N ARG A 119 19.95 16.47 -8.24
CA ARG A 119 20.40 17.67 -8.97
C ARG A 119 19.42 18.06 -10.06
N GLU A 120 18.38 18.78 -9.67
CA GLU A 120 17.21 19.05 -10.51
C GLU A 120 16.61 20.42 -10.20
N ASN A 121 15.84 20.96 -11.16
CA ASN A 121 14.95 22.09 -10.95
C ASN A 121 13.51 21.59 -11.12
N ILE A 122 12.73 21.64 -10.04
CA ILE A 122 11.45 20.96 -9.92
C ILE A 122 10.29 21.94 -10.12
N ASP A 123 9.31 21.54 -10.90
CA ASP A 123 8.04 22.24 -11.11
C ASP A 123 6.88 21.29 -10.76
N PHE A 124 5.97 21.73 -9.89
CA PHE A 124 4.76 20.98 -9.53
C PHE A 124 3.70 20.99 -10.64
N ARG A 125 3.84 21.85 -11.66
CA ARG A 125 3.01 21.87 -12.88
C ARG A 125 1.51 22.03 -12.61
N GLY A 126 1.14 22.69 -11.52
CA GLY A 126 -0.27 22.90 -11.16
C GLY A 126 -0.91 21.67 -10.54
N LYS A 127 -0.13 20.70 -10.08
CA LYS A 127 -0.62 19.50 -9.40
C LYS A 127 -0.65 19.67 -7.90
N ASP A 128 -1.73 19.22 -7.29
CA ASP A 128 -1.90 19.18 -5.84
C ASP A 128 -1.42 17.83 -5.28
N ILE A 129 -0.10 17.67 -5.22
CA ILE A 129 0.57 16.44 -4.75
C ILE A 129 1.37 16.68 -3.47
N ILE A 130 1.61 15.62 -2.71
CA ILE A 130 2.50 15.65 -1.55
C ILE A 130 3.85 15.08 -1.95
N LEU A 131 4.87 15.92 -2.04
CA LEU A 131 6.26 15.52 -2.20
C LEU A 131 6.95 15.55 -0.84
N ARG A 132 7.36 14.39 -0.32
CA ARG A 132 8.03 14.29 0.98
C ARG A 132 9.25 13.37 0.99
N SER A 133 10.14 13.56 1.95
CA SER A 133 11.18 12.56 2.26
C SER A 133 10.58 11.33 2.95
N THR A 134 11.40 10.27 3.09
CA THR A 134 11.00 9.03 3.80
C THR A 134 10.54 9.28 5.23
N ASP A 135 11.17 10.25 5.91
CA ASP A 135 10.81 10.72 7.25
C ASP A 135 11.04 12.24 7.34
N PRO A 136 9.99 13.07 7.16
CA PRO A 136 10.12 14.52 7.18
C PRO A 136 10.32 15.12 8.58
N ASP A 137 10.09 14.35 9.64
CA ASP A 137 10.22 14.81 11.03
C ASP A 137 11.62 14.51 11.62
N ASP A 138 12.38 13.57 11.03
CA ASP A 138 13.78 13.31 11.40
C ASP A 138 14.75 14.32 10.73
N PRO A 139 15.41 15.22 11.50
CA PRO A 139 16.34 16.20 10.95
C PRO A 139 17.50 15.59 10.16
N LYS A 140 17.91 14.36 10.48
CA LYS A 140 18.97 13.66 9.73
C LYS A 140 18.50 13.34 8.32
N VAL A 141 17.32 12.74 8.19
CA VAL A 141 16.71 12.41 6.89
C VAL A 141 16.49 13.67 6.07
N VAL A 142 15.99 14.76 6.68
CA VAL A 142 15.83 16.05 6.01
C VAL A 142 17.15 16.63 5.53
N SER A 143 18.21 16.55 6.34
CA SER A 143 19.54 17.06 5.96
C SER A 143 20.23 16.25 4.85
N GLU A 144 19.86 14.98 4.71
CA GLU A 144 20.42 14.05 3.72
C GLU A 144 19.55 13.91 2.46
N THR A 145 18.33 14.43 2.47
CA THR A 145 17.42 14.48 1.31
C THR A 145 17.49 15.87 0.67
N ILE A 146 18.41 16.03 -0.29
CA ILE A 146 18.82 17.32 -0.83
C ILE A 146 18.32 17.49 -2.26
N ILE A 147 17.63 18.59 -2.54
CA ILE A 147 17.33 19.06 -3.89
C ILE A 147 18.30 20.19 -4.22
N ASP A 148 19.22 19.93 -5.15
CA ASP A 148 20.30 20.83 -5.56
C ASP A 148 20.01 21.41 -6.94
N GLY A 149 19.66 22.70 -7.00
CA GLY A 149 19.38 23.39 -8.27
C GLY A 149 20.62 23.76 -9.09
N GLY A 150 21.81 23.30 -8.68
CA GLY A 150 23.07 23.51 -9.40
C GLY A 150 23.51 24.98 -9.49
N GLY A 151 22.95 25.85 -8.65
CA GLY A 151 23.24 27.29 -8.63
C GLY A 151 22.62 28.10 -9.77
N SER A 152 21.61 27.56 -10.47
CA SER A 152 20.92 28.26 -11.56
C SER A 152 19.40 28.16 -11.42
N GLY A 153 18.72 29.31 -11.52
CA GLY A 153 17.27 29.38 -11.54
C GLY A 153 16.60 29.06 -10.20
N THR A 154 15.30 28.74 -10.27
CA THR A 154 14.50 28.35 -9.11
C THR A 154 14.60 26.85 -8.91
N VAL A 155 14.90 26.40 -7.68
CA VAL A 155 15.07 24.97 -7.38
C VAL A 155 13.72 24.24 -7.31
N VAL A 156 12.71 24.86 -6.68
CA VAL A 156 11.34 24.32 -6.61
C VAL A 156 10.33 25.42 -6.93
N SER A 157 9.38 25.15 -7.83
CA SER A 157 8.33 26.11 -8.21
C SER A 157 6.92 25.56 -8.12
N PHE A 158 6.04 26.38 -7.53
CA PHE A 158 4.58 26.26 -7.56
C PHE A 158 4.08 27.49 -8.32
N ARG A 159 3.67 27.34 -9.58
CA ARG A 159 3.43 28.49 -10.48
C ARG A 159 2.29 28.33 -11.48
N SER A 160 1.56 27.21 -11.44
CA SER A 160 0.56 26.85 -12.45
C SER A 160 -0.84 26.63 -11.87
N GLY A 161 -1.09 27.05 -10.63
CA GLY A 161 -2.42 27.02 -10.01
C GLY A 161 -2.57 26.03 -8.86
N GLU A 162 -1.44 25.56 -8.32
CA GLU A 162 -1.35 24.72 -7.13
C GLU A 162 -2.06 25.39 -5.93
N THR A 163 -2.69 24.57 -5.11
CA THR A 163 -3.40 24.99 -3.88
C THR A 163 -2.62 24.55 -2.63
N GLU A 164 -3.26 24.62 -1.48
CA GLU A 164 -2.71 24.10 -0.22
C GLU A 164 -2.51 22.57 -0.25
N GLY A 165 -3.07 21.88 -1.24
CA GLY A 165 -2.83 20.45 -1.48
C GLY A 165 -1.44 20.14 -2.05
N ALA A 166 -0.77 21.11 -2.65
CA ALA A 166 0.60 20.94 -3.13
C ALA A 166 1.60 21.16 -1.99
N VAL A 167 2.22 20.08 -1.51
CA VAL A 167 3.07 20.09 -0.33
C VAL A 167 4.48 19.64 -0.68
N LEU A 168 5.48 20.40 -0.22
CA LEU A 168 6.88 19.97 -0.18
C LEU A 168 7.29 19.84 1.29
N ASN A 169 7.73 18.65 1.72
CA ASN A 169 8.05 18.40 3.13
C ASN A 169 9.32 17.56 3.32
N GLY A 170 10.16 17.96 4.29
CA GLY A 170 11.32 17.15 4.70
C GLY A 170 12.52 17.19 3.75
N PHE A 171 12.77 18.32 3.07
CA PHE A 171 13.92 18.47 2.16
C PHE A 171 14.88 19.59 2.59
N THR A 172 16.14 19.42 2.25
CA THR A 172 17.12 20.50 2.15
C THR A 172 17.17 21.01 0.71
N ILE A 173 17.07 22.32 0.51
CA ILE A 173 17.07 22.95 -0.83
C ILE A 173 18.32 23.82 -0.96
N THR A 174 19.11 23.62 -2.02
CA THR A 174 20.39 24.32 -2.25
C THR A 174 20.57 24.83 -3.66
#